data_AF-A0A2K8WVH5-F1
#
_entry.id   AF-A0A2K8WVH5-F1
#
_cell.length_a   1.000
_cell.length_b   1.000
_cell.length_c   1.000
_cell.angle_alpha   90.00
_cell.angle_beta   90.00
_cell.angle_gamma   90.00
#
_symmetry.space_group_name_H-M   'P 1'
#
loop_
_entity.id
_entity.type
_entity.pdbx_description
1 polymer ?
#
loop_
_entity_poly.entity_id
_entity_poly.type
_entity_poly.pdbx_seq_one_letter_code
_entity_poly.pdbx_strand_id
1 'polypeptide(L)'
;MKISNKEIITKIHLIISVCIVVPVSFFYGFNPSSEFDIHLDTVDEHNFFKAVMGLYLGFSILWILGVFNTSYHKMALVTNMIFMLGLGFGRVLSFVIDGIPTFGYKFGTFAELFLGFYGLWVLLHHTTTDT
;
A
#
# COMPACT_ATOMS: atom_id res chain seq x y z
N MET A 1 20.31 -22.17 -0.51
CA MET A 1 19.77 -21.21 -1.49
C MET A 1 20.40 -19.85 -1.19
N LYS A 2 21.40 -19.42 -1.96
CA LYS A 2 22.05 -18.10 -1.75
C LYS A 2 21.11 -17.04 -2.32
N ILE A 3 20.38 -16.35 -1.44
CA ILE A 3 19.56 -15.20 -1.83
C ILE A 3 20.54 -14.10 -2.25
N SER A 4 20.42 -13.62 -3.47
CA SER A 4 21.25 -12.51 -3.97
C SER A 4 20.83 -11.21 -3.28
N ASN A 5 21.78 -10.32 -2.94
CA ASN A 5 21.47 -9.01 -2.35
C ASN A 5 20.46 -8.21 -3.19
N LYS A 6 20.43 -8.40 -4.52
CA LYS A 6 19.43 -7.80 -5.42
C LYS A 6 18.01 -8.33 -5.16
N GLU A 7 17.85 -9.63 -4.93
CA GLU A 7 16.55 -10.24 -4.63
C GLU A 7 15.99 -9.80 -3.28
N ILE A 8 16.88 -9.53 -2.31
CA ILE A 8 16.47 -8.99 -1.01
C ILE A 8 15.94 -7.57 -1.18
N ILE A 9 16.67 -6.71 -1.90
CA ILE A 9 16.29 -5.31 -2.14
C ILE A 9 14.96 -5.20 -2.89
N THR A 10 14.65 -6.15 -3.78
CA THR A 10 13.44 -6.12 -4.60
C THR A 10 12.25 -6.77 -3.90
N LYS A 11 12.47 -7.61 -2.89
CA LYS A 11 11.38 -8.15 -2.06
C LYS A 11 11.10 -7.31 -0.82
N ILE A 12 12.07 -6.55 -0.32
CA ILE A 12 11.92 -5.85 0.97
C ILE A 12 10.82 -4.79 0.96
N HIS A 13 10.61 -4.08 -0.17
CA HIS A 13 9.54 -3.08 -0.26
C HIS A 13 8.14 -3.69 -0.19
N LEU A 14 7.94 -4.91 -0.71
CA LEU A 14 6.69 -5.66 -0.56
C LEU A 14 6.45 -6.02 0.91
N ILE A 15 7.49 -6.49 1.61
CA ILE A 15 7.40 -6.83 3.04
C ILE A 15 7.07 -5.58 3.87
N ILE A 16 7.78 -4.47 3.63
CA ILE A 16 7.51 -3.18 4.28
C ILE A 16 6.07 -2.74 4.01
N SER A 17 5.61 -2.86 2.77
CA SER A 17 4.24 -2.50 2.40
C SER A 17 3.20 -3.35 3.14
N VAL A 18 3.39 -4.67 3.23
CA VAL A 18 2.50 -5.56 4.00
C VAL A 18 2.50 -5.18 5.48
N CYS A 19 3.66 -4.92 6.06
CA CYS A 19 3.79 -4.52 7.47
C CYS A 19 3.09 -3.20 7.79
N ILE A 20 2.92 -2.30 6.81
CA ILE A 20 2.20 -1.04 6.97
C ILE A 20 0.70 -1.21 6.67
N VAL A 21 0.37 -1.80 5.53
CA VAL A 21 -1.01 -1.87 5.01
C VAL A 21 -1.89 -2.79 5.85
N VAL A 22 -1.35 -3.90 6.38
CA VAL A 22 -2.13 -4.81 7.22
C VAL A 22 -2.61 -4.13 8.50
N PRO A 23 -1.75 -3.55 9.37
CA PRO A 23 -2.21 -2.81 10.54
C PRO A 23 -3.14 -1.65 10.19
N VAL A 24 -2.80 -0.86 9.17
CA VAL A 24 -3.62 0.28 8.74
C VAL A 24 -5.02 -0.17 8.31
N SER A 25 -5.14 -1.32 7.64
CA SER A 25 -6.45 -1.87 7.26
C SER A 25 -7.32 -2.20 8.48
N PHE A 26 -6.73 -2.74 9.55
CA PHE A 26 -7.45 -3.03 10.79
C PHE A 26 -7.89 -1.75 11.51
N PHE A 27 -7.02 -0.74 11.56
CA PHE A 27 -7.39 0.57 12.11
C PHE A 27 -8.58 1.16 11.35
N TYR A 28 -8.52 1.19 10.01
CA TYR A 28 -9.64 1.68 9.21
C TYR A 28 -10.93 0.88 9.40
N GLY A 29 -10.85 -0.45 9.47
CA GLY A 29 -12.04 -1.31 9.53
C GLY A 29 -12.74 -1.35 10.90
N PHE A 30 -11.98 -1.23 12.00
CA PHE A 30 -12.52 -1.42 13.35
C PHE A 30 -12.59 -0.14 14.18
N ASN A 31 -11.58 0.72 14.08
CA ASN A 31 -11.51 1.92 14.91
C ASN A 31 -10.78 3.06 14.18
N PRO A 32 -11.40 3.65 13.13
CA PRO A 32 -10.74 4.69 12.38
C PRO A 32 -10.54 5.96 13.21
N SER A 33 -11.37 6.20 14.23
CA SER A 33 -11.31 7.39 15.09
C SER A 33 -10.08 7.46 16.00
N SER A 34 -9.37 6.35 16.24
CA SER A 34 -8.20 6.34 17.14
C SER A 34 -6.96 6.98 16.51
N GLU A 35 -6.72 6.69 15.22
CA GLU A 35 -5.55 7.17 14.48
C GLU A 35 -5.91 8.28 13.49
N PHE A 36 -7.19 8.38 13.11
CA PHE A 36 -7.69 9.33 12.14
C PHE A 36 -8.90 10.07 12.73
N ASP A 37 -9.12 11.32 12.32
CA ASP A 37 -10.28 12.12 12.76
C ASP A 37 -11.55 11.73 11.96
N ILE A 38 -11.83 10.42 11.89
CA ILE A 38 -12.93 9.84 11.12
C ILE A 38 -13.96 9.27 12.09
N HIS A 39 -15.15 9.84 12.08
CA HIS A 39 -16.28 9.40 12.87
C HIS A 39 -17.25 8.62 11.99
N LEU A 40 -17.59 7.40 12.41
CA LEU A 40 -18.56 6.54 11.73
C LEU A 40 -19.85 6.57 12.54
N ASP A 41 -20.91 7.12 11.96
CA ASP A 41 -22.19 7.33 12.63
C ASP A 41 -23.27 6.33 12.15
N THR A 42 -23.06 5.70 10.98
CA THR A 42 -24.04 4.80 10.38
C THR A 42 -23.53 3.38 10.16
N VAL A 43 -24.44 2.40 10.16
CA VAL A 43 -24.12 0.99 9.85
C VAL A 43 -23.55 0.86 8.44
N ASP A 44 -23.99 1.71 7.50
CA ASP A 44 -23.50 1.69 6.13
C ASP A 44 -22.04 2.16 6.04
N GLU A 45 -21.67 3.21 6.78
CA GLU A 45 -20.28 3.67 6.90
C GLU A 45 -19.38 2.59 7.50
N HIS A 46 -19.82 1.91 8.57
CA HIS A 46 -19.08 0.79 9.14
C HIS A 46 -18.90 -0.37 8.15
N ASN A 47 -19.92 -0.70 7.37
CA ASN A 47 -19.81 -1.74 6.34
C ASN A 47 -18.87 -1.33 5.21
N PHE A 48 -18.91 -0.06 4.78
CA PHE A 48 -18.02 0.48 3.76
C PHE A 48 -16.55 0.39 4.19
N PHE A 49 -16.21 0.85 5.40
CA PHE A 49 -14.84 0.79 5.90
C PHE A 49 -14.34 -0.66 6.08
N LYS A 50 -15.21 -1.60 6.47
CA LYS A 50 -14.86 -3.04 6.49
C LYS A 50 -14.62 -3.62 5.11
N ALA A 51 -15.37 -3.17 4.10
CA ALA A 51 -15.12 -3.56 2.71
C ALA A 51 -13.76 -3.03 2.21
N VAL A 52 -13.42 -1.78 2.54
CA VAL A 52 -12.10 -1.19 2.24
C VAL A 52 -10.98 -1.95 2.95
N MET A 53 -11.15 -2.30 4.23
CA MET A 53 -10.22 -3.17 4.96
C MET A 53 -10.01 -4.50 4.22
N GLY A 54 -11.10 -5.15 3.78
CA GLY A 54 -11.04 -6.40 3.03
C GLY A 54 -10.23 -6.27 1.73
N LEU A 55 -10.39 -5.16 1.01
CA LEU A 55 -9.59 -4.85 -0.18
C LEU A 55 -8.09 -4.73 0.13
N TYR A 56 -7.74 -4.04 1.21
CA TYR A 56 -6.34 -3.84 1.64
C TYR A 56 -5.69 -5.17 2.04
N LEU A 57 -6.43 -6.00 2.77
CA LEU A 57 -5.99 -7.36 3.14
C LEU A 57 -5.86 -8.26 1.91
N GLY A 58 -6.77 -8.16 0.93
CA GLY A 58 -6.72 -8.92 -0.32
C GLY A 58 -5.44 -8.64 -1.12
N PHE A 59 -5.08 -7.37 -1.29
CA PHE A 59 -3.80 -6.99 -1.91
C PHE A 59 -2.60 -7.43 -1.07
N SER A 60 -2.68 -7.31 0.26
CA SER A 60 -1.62 -7.77 1.15
C SER A 60 -1.34 -9.26 1.00
N ILE A 61 -2.38 -10.10 0.86
CA ILE A 61 -2.23 -11.54 0.58
C ILE A 61 -1.49 -11.75 -0.74
N LEU A 62 -1.86 -11.03 -1.81
CA LEU A 62 -1.18 -11.12 -3.10
C LEU A 62 0.32 -10.74 -2.98
N TRP A 63 0.64 -9.72 -2.18
CA TRP A 63 2.01 -9.30 -1.97
C TRP A 63 2.82 -10.33 -1.19
N ILE A 64 2.23 -10.92 -0.15
CA ILE A 64 2.83 -12.04 0.60
C ILE A 64 3.11 -13.21 -0.36
N LEU A 65 2.16 -13.57 -1.23
CA LEU A 65 2.35 -14.61 -2.24
C LEU A 65 3.50 -14.27 -3.21
N GLY A 66 3.63 -13.01 -3.63
CA GLY A 66 4.74 -12.54 -4.47
C GLY A 66 6.10 -12.48 -3.79
N VAL A 67 6.16 -12.51 -2.45
CA VAL A 67 7.42 -12.65 -1.70
C VAL A 67 7.91 -14.11 -1.74
N PHE A 68 7.00 -15.06 -1.54
CA PHE A 68 7.33 -16.49 -1.49
C PHE A 68 7.46 -17.16 -2.86
N ASN A 69 6.71 -16.69 -3.87
CA ASN A 69 6.68 -17.30 -5.20
C ASN A 69 7.14 -16.31 -6.28
N THR A 70 8.19 -16.68 -7.02
CA THR A 70 8.78 -15.86 -8.08
C THR A 70 7.82 -15.60 -9.25
N SER A 71 6.89 -16.51 -9.53
CA SER A 71 5.87 -16.35 -10.58
C SER A 71 4.91 -15.18 -10.27
N TYR A 72 4.55 -15.02 -9.00
CA TYR A 72 3.67 -13.93 -8.55
C TYR A 72 4.42 -12.65 -8.21
N HIS A 73 5.75 -12.66 -8.21
CA HIS A 73 6.57 -11.52 -7.79
C HIS A 73 6.31 -10.27 -8.64
N LYS A 74 6.31 -10.42 -9.97
CA LYS A 74 6.03 -9.30 -10.90
C LYS A 74 4.61 -8.74 -10.69
N MET A 75 3.63 -9.61 -10.48
CA MET A 75 2.25 -9.22 -10.23
C MET A 75 2.09 -8.48 -8.90
N ALA A 76 2.74 -8.95 -7.84
CA ALA A 76 2.78 -8.29 -6.55
C ALA A 76 3.42 -6.90 -6.64
N LEU A 77 4.52 -6.77 -7.38
CA LEU A 77 5.20 -5.49 -7.60
C LEU A 77 4.31 -4.47 -8.31
N VAL A 78 3.69 -4.86 -9.43
CA VAL A 78 2.81 -3.99 -10.20
C VAL A 78 1.59 -3.57 -9.38
N THR A 79 0.95 -4.52 -8.69
CA THR A 79 -0.23 -4.21 -7.87
C THR A 79 0.11 -3.36 -6.65
N ASN A 80 1.26 -3.60 -6.00
CA ASN A 80 1.75 -2.75 -4.91
C ASN A 80 2.02 -1.31 -5.38
N MET A 81 2.69 -1.15 -6.52
CA MET A 81 2.95 0.16 -7.12
C MET A 81 1.64 0.90 -7.45
N ILE A 82 0.68 0.24 -8.12
CA ILE A 82 -0.62 0.83 -8.45
C ILE A 82 -1.38 1.21 -7.19
N PHE A 83 -1.37 0.34 -6.18
CA PHE A 83 -2.05 0.60 -4.91
C PHE A 83 -1.48 1.83 -4.19
N MET A 84 -0.15 1.90 -4.04
CA MET A 84 0.52 3.00 -3.36
C MET A 84 0.37 4.33 -4.11
N LEU A 85 0.57 4.34 -5.43
CA LEU A 85 0.40 5.55 -6.24
C LEU A 85 -1.07 5.97 -6.32
N GLY A 86 -2.00 5.02 -6.41
CA GLY A 86 -3.44 5.29 -6.43
C GLY A 86 -3.91 5.99 -5.15
N LEU A 87 -3.50 5.49 -3.98
CA LEU A 87 -3.78 6.14 -2.70
C LEU A 87 -3.10 7.51 -2.59
N GLY A 88 -1.81 7.57 -2.95
CA GLY A 88 -1.02 8.80 -2.89
C GLY A 88 -1.63 9.91 -3.75
N PHE A 89 -1.95 9.64 -5.02
CA PHE A 89 -2.57 10.62 -5.92
C PHE A 89 -3.99 10.98 -5.50
N GLY A 90 -4.79 10.01 -5.04
CA GLY A 90 -6.13 10.29 -4.52
C GLY A 90 -6.08 11.24 -3.32
N ARG A 91 -5.12 11.06 -2.41
CA ARG A 91 -4.92 11.95 -1.26
C ARG A 91 -4.37 13.32 -1.67
N VAL A 92 -3.42 13.38 -2.61
CA VAL A 92 -2.94 14.67 -3.15
C VAL A 92 -4.09 15.46 -3.79
N LEU A 93 -4.96 14.79 -4.54
CA LEU A 93 -6.14 15.42 -5.13
C LEU A 93 -7.07 15.97 -4.03
N SER A 94 -7.33 15.18 -2.98
CA SER A 94 -8.10 15.63 -1.82
C SER A 94 -7.44 16.79 -1.08
N PHE A 95 -6.11 16.85 -1.00
CA PHE A 95 -5.43 17.99 -0.36
C PHE A 95 -5.67 19.31 -1.11
N VAL A 96 -5.81 19.22 -2.44
CA VAL A 96 -6.07 20.38 -3.29
C VAL A 96 -7.54 20.81 -3.24
N ILE A 97 -8.47 19.84 -3.16
CA ILE A 97 -9.92 20.11 -3.23
C ILE A 97 -10.52 20.33 -1.83
N ASP A 98 -10.24 19.45 -0.88
CA ASP A 98 -10.90 19.37 0.43
C ASP A 98 -10.06 20.01 1.55
N GLY A 99 -8.76 20.21 1.32
CA GLY A 99 -7.83 20.86 2.24
C GLY A 99 -6.88 19.91 2.96
N ILE A 100 -6.08 20.46 3.88
CA ILE A 100 -4.96 19.75 4.48
C ILE A 100 -5.44 18.90 5.67
N PRO A 101 -5.25 17.56 5.66
CA PRO A 101 -5.68 16.69 6.74
C PRO A 101 -4.68 16.67 7.91
N THR A 102 -4.97 15.82 8.89
CA THR A 102 -4.13 15.57 10.07
C THR A 102 -2.70 15.15 9.69
N PHE A 103 -1.76 15.32 10.63
CA PHE A 103 -0.35 15.02 10.39
C PHE A 103 -0.12 13.56 9.98
N GLY A 104 -0.84 12.61 10.57
CA GLY A 104 -0.76 11.19 10.22
C GLY A 104 -1.09 10.93 8.74
N TYR A 105 -2.14 11.57 8.22
CA TYR A 105 -2.50 11.45 6.79
C TYR A 105 -1.42 12.02 5.88
N LYS A 106 -0.83 13.18 6.23
CA LYS A 106 0.26 13.77 5.45
C LYS A 106 1.48 12.85 5.38
N PHE A 107 1.88 12.29 6.52
CA PHE A 107 2.99 11.36 6.58
C PHE A 107 2.70 10.08 5.79
N GLY A 108 1.49 9.54 5.92
CA GLY A 108 1.00 8.40 5.14
C GLY A 108 1.09 8.65 3.63
N THR A 109 0.57 9.78 3.14
CA THR A 109 0.64 10.16 1.72
C THR A 109 2.07 10.26 1.22
N PHE A 110 2.98 10.85 2.00
CA PHE A 110 4.38 10.93 1.60
C PHE A 110 5.02 9.53 1.51
N ALA A 111 4.78 8.67 2.50
CA ALA A 111 5.28 7.29 2.51
C ALA A 111 4.73 6.47 1.33
N GLU A 112 3.44 6.62 1.02
CA GLU A 112 2.78 5.98 -0.12
C GLU A 112 3.38 6.41 -1.45
N LEU A 113 3.56 7.71 -1.67
CA LEU A 113 4.20 8.21 -2.89
C LEU A 113 5.64 7.72 -3.00
N PHE A 114 6.41 7.79 -1.92
CA PHE A 114 7.80 7.33 -1.90
C PHE A 114 7.91 5.84 -2.24
N LEU A 115 7.11 4.99 -1.58
CA LEU A 115 7.08 3.56 -1.83
C LEU A 115 6.57 3.24 -3.25
N GLY A 116 5.57 3.98 -3.73
CA GLY A 116 5.03 3.83 -5.09
C GLY A 116 6.06 4.15 -6.16
N PHE A 117 6.78 5.27 -6.06
CA PHE A 117 7.86 5.62 -6.99
C PHE A 117 9.05 4.68 -6.88
N TYR A 118 9.39 4.23 -5.68
CA TYR A 118 10.42 3.20 -5.51
C TYR A 118 10.03 1.89 -6.20
N GLY A 119 8.78 1.44 -6.04
CA GLY A 119 8.24 0.27 -6.74
C GLY A 119 8.29 0.41 -8.26
N LEU A 120 7.96 1.60 -8.79
CA LEU A 120 8.09 1.90 -10.22
C LEU A 120 9.54 1.81 -10.71
N TRP A 121 10.48 2.38 -9.95
CA TRP A 121 11.91 2.31 -10.27
C TRP A 121 12.43 0.87 -10.29
N VAL A 122 12.02 0.06 -9.31
CA VAL A 122 12.33 -1.38 -9.24
C VAL A 122 11.76 -2.13 -10.45
N LEU A 123 10.51 -1.85 -10.83
CA LEU A 123 9.86 -2.47 -11.98
C LEU A 123 10.60 -2.15 -13.28
N LEU A 124 10.96 -0.88 -13.50
CA LEU A 124 11.69 -0.44 -14.68
C LEU A 124 13.08 -1.09 -14.77
N HIS A 125 13.83 -1.13 -13.65
CA HIS A 125 15.17 -1.72 -13.63
C HIS A 125 15.16 -3.23 -13.84
N HIS A 126 14.15 -3.95 -13.34
CA HIS A 126 14.01 -5.38 -13.60
C HIS A 126 13.64 -5.70 -15.06
N THR A 127 12.84 -4.85 -15.70
CA THR A 127 12.41 -5.08 -17.08
C THR A 127 13.55 -4.86 -18.08
N THR A 128 14.55 -4.05 -17.72
CA THR A 128 15.68 -3.69 -18.60
C THR A 128 16.78 -4.77 -18.63
N THR A 129 16.77 -5.73 -17.71
CA THR A 129 17.72 -6.86 -17.69
C THR A 129 17.24 -8.10 -18.44
N ASP A 130 15.98 -8.12 -18.89
CA ASP A 130 15.36 -9.24 -19.61
C ASP A 130 15.28 -9.00 -21.16
N THR A 131 15.99 -7.99 -21.67
CA THR A 131 16.13 -7.68 -23.11
C THR A 131 17.60 -7.66 -23.51
#